data_AF-A0A259B141-F1
#
_entry.id   AF-A0A259B141-F1
#
_cell.length_a   1.000
_cell.length_b   1.000
_cell.length_c   1.000
_cell.angle_alpha   90.00
_cell.angle_beta   90.00
_cell.angle_gamma   90.00
#
_symmetry.space_group_name_H-M   'P 1'
#
loop_
_entity.id
_entity.type
_entity.pdbx_description
1 polymer ?
#
loop_
_entity_poly.entity_id
_entity_poly.type
_entity_poly.pdbx_seq_one_letter_code
_entity_poly.pdbx_strand_id
1 'polypeptide(L)' 'MMAHPQPFRLPAGGRVDRTQPLRLTFNGRGLTGLAGDTVASTLLANGIHLVGRSFKYHRPRGILSHGADEPNALL' A
#
# COMPACT_ATOMS: atom_id res chain seq x y z
N MET A 1 19.50 -7.45 -4.62
CA MET A 1 18.43 -6.65 -3.98
C MET A 1 17.41 -6.31 -5.06
N MET A 2 16.55 -7.27 -5.42
CA MET A 2 15.64 -7.10 -6.55
C MET A 2 14.44 -6.26 -6.10
N ALA A 3 14.21 -5.12 -6.75
CA ALA A 3 12.96 -4.40 -6.60
C ALA A 3 11.83 -5.35 -6.98
N HIS A 4 10.91 -5.61 -6.05
CA HIS A 4 9.70 -6.33 -6.43
C HIS A 4 8.96 -5.42 -7.40
N PRO A 5 8.54 -5.91 -8.58
CA PRO A 5 7.75 -5.10 -9.49
C PRO A 5 6.55 -4.56 -8.72
N GLN A 6 6.23 -3.29 -8.93
CA GLN A 6 5.02 -2.64 -8.44
C GLN A 6 3.97 -2.72 -9.56
N PRO A 7 3.29 -3.88 -9.77
CA PRO A 7 2.50 -4.15 -10.97
C PRO A 7 1.30 -3.21 -11.13
N PHE A 8 0.88 -2.55 -10.05
CA PHE A 8 -0.24 -1.61 -10.05
C PHE A 8 0.20 -0.15 -9.96
N ARG A 9 1.51 0.13 -10.00
CA ARG A 9 2.00 1.50 -10.12
C ARG A 9 2.11 1.90 -11.59
N LEU A 10 1.50 3.02 -11.93
CA LEU A 10 1.66 3.63 -13.25
C LEU A 10 3.09 4.15 -13.45
N PRO A 11 3.64 4.12 -14.68
CA PRO A 11 4.98 4.63 -14.97
C PRO A 11 5.20 6.08 -14.55
N ALA A 12 4.17 6.93 -14.66
CA ALA A 12 4.23 8.37 -14.35
C ALA A 12 3.00 8.86 -13.55
N GLY A 13 3.07 10.08 -13.02
CA GLY A 13 1.99 10.74 -12.25
C GLY A 13 2.06 10.52 -10.73
N GLY A 14 1.05 11.00 -9.99
CA GLY A 14 1.03 10.94 -8.53
C GLY A 14 1.99 11.93 -7.85
N ARG A 15 1.77 12.15 -6.55
CA ARG A 15 2.60 13.04 -5.70
C ARG A 15 3.67 12.24 -4.94
N VAL A 16 4.56 11.61 -5.70
CA VAL A 16 5.65 10.78 -5.16
C VAL A 16 6.96 11.12 -5.86
N ASP A 17 8.06 11.04 -5.12
CA ASP A 17 9.41 11.17 -5.65
C ASP A 17 9.95 9.79 -6.08
N ARG A 18 10.03 9.58 -7.38
CA ARG A 18 10.51 8.32 -7.99
C ARG A 18 12.02 8.11 -7.88
N THR A 19 12.77 9.14 -7.51
CA THR A 19 14.24 9.05 -7.33
C THR A 19 14.62 8.55 -5.94
N GLN A 20 13.65 8.54 -5.01
CA GLN A 20 13.86 8.18 -3.60
C GLN A 20 13.02 6.96 -3.19
N PRO A 21 13.48 5.73 -3.46
CA PRO A 21 12.80 4.53 -2.99
C PRO A 21 12.94 4.37 -1.47
N LEU A 22 11.84 3.99 -0.82
CA LEU A 22 11.76 3.73 0.62
C LEU A 22 11.38 2.27 0.88
N ARG A 23 11.85 1.73 2.01
CA ARG A 23 11.49 0.39 2.47
C ARG A 23 10.42 0.46 3.54
N LEU A 24 9.41 -0.39 3.41
CA LEU A 24 8.35 -0.62 4.38
C LEU A 24 8.31 -2.11 4.70
N THR A 25 7.99 -2.50 5.92
CA THR A 25 7.64 -3.89 6.26
C THR A 25 6.16 -3.95 6.63
N PHE A 26 5.42 -4.85 5.99
CA PHE A 26 4.00 -5.09 6.26
C PHE A 26 3.76 -6.58 6.46
N ASN A 27 3.22 -6.98 7.61
CA ASN A 27 3.00 -8.39 8.00
C ASN A 27 4.24 -9.27 7.77
N GLY A 28 5.42 -8.78 8.15
CA GLY A 28 6.70 -9.47 7.98
C GLY A 28 7.25 -9.48 6.54
N ARG A 29 6.51 -8.96 5.56
CA ARG A 29 6.96 -8.84 4.16
C ARG A 29 7.58 -7.46 3.90
N GLY A 30 8.81 -7.44 3.41
CA GLY A 30 9.46 -6.22 2.93
C GLY A 30 8.85 -5.76 1.61
N LEU A 31 8.47 -4.49 1.55
CA LEU A 31 7.89 -3.80 0.40
C LEU A 31 8.74 -2.58 0.05
N THR A 32 8.67 -2.17 -1.21
CA THR A 32 9.27 -0.91 -1.69
C THR A 32 8.16 0.08 -1.99
N GLY A 33 8.27 1.27 -1.41
CA GLY A 33 7.49 2.46 -1.74
C GLY A 33 8.42 3.57 -2.26
N LEU A 34 7.87 4.76 -2.43
CA LEU A 34 8.58 5.97 -2.82
C LEU A 34 8.37 7.06 -1.77
N ALA A 35 9.30 8.01 -1.66
CA ALA A 35 9.06 9.18 -0.83
C ALA A 35 7.78 9.91 -1.28
N GLY A 36 6.91 10.23 -0.33
CA GLY A 36 5.56 10.77 -0.58
C GLY A 36 4.44 9.73 -0.66
N ASP A 37 4.76 8.43 -0.71
CA ASP A 37 3.74 7.39 -0.51
C ASP A 37 3.20 7.38 0.92
N THR A 38 1.94 6.97 1.06
CA THR A 38 1.40 6.46 2.32
C THR A 38 1.61 4.94 2.39
N VAL A 39 1.33 4.34 3.55
CA VAL A 39 1.29 2.87 3.64
C VAL A 39 0.25 2.31 2.66
N ALA A 40 -0.94 2.91 2.59
CA ALA A 40 -2.00 2.49 1.68
C ALA A 40 -1.57 2.52 0.20
N SER A 41 -0.96 3.62 -0.27
CA SER A 41 -0.50 3.71 -1.67
C SER A 41 0.64 2.73 -1.97
N THR A 42 1.53 2.49 -0.98
CA THR A 42 2.57 1.47 -1.10
C THR A 42 1.98 0.06 -1.25
N LEU A 43 0.98 -0.30 -0.43
CA LEU A 43 0.32 -1.60 -0.52
C LEU A 43 -0.34 -1.82 -1.88
N LEU A 44 -1.11 -0.83 -2.35
CA LEU A 44 -1.77 -0.89 -3.66
C LEU A 44 -0.75 -1.03 -4.79
N ALA A 45 0.31 -0.23 -4.80
CA ALA A 45 1.37 -0.31 -5.82
C ALA A 45 2.01 -1.71 -5.89
N ASN A 46 2.15 -2.38 -4.74
CA ASN A 46 2.70 -3.74 -4.62
C ASN A 46 1.64 -4.86 -4.79
N GLY A 47 0.40 -4.53 -5.17
CA GLY A 47 -0.67 -5.50 -5.43
C GLY A 47 -1.31 -6.11 -4.19
N ILE A 48 -1.17 -5.47 -3.04
CA ILE A 48 -1.80 -5.91 -1.78
C ILE A 48 -3.14 -5.19 -1.65
N HIS A 49 -4.22 -5.89 -2.01
CA HIS A 49 -5.59 -5.39 -1.91
C HIS A 49 -6.32 -5.87 -0.65
N LEU A 50 -5.90 -7.00 -0.08
CA LEU A 50 -6.43 -7.51 1.18
C LEU A 50 -5.57 -7.00 2.34
N VAL A 51 -6.13 -6.12 3.15
CA VAL A 51 -5.40 -5.46 4.26
C VAL A 51 -5.91 -5.86 5.64
N GLY A 52 -7.11 -6.44 5.71
CA GLY A 52 -7.67 -6.91 6.97
C GLY A 52 -8.97 -7.69 6.77
N ARG A 53 -9.65 -7.94 7.88
CA ARG A 53 -10.98 -8.55 7.91
C ARG A 53 -11.89 -7.75 8.81
N SER A 54 -13.17 -7.63 8.43
CA SER A 54 -14.16 -6.90 9.23
C SER A 54 -14.29 -7.52 10.63
N PHE A 55 -14.37 -6.70 11.66
CA PHE A 55 -14.47 -7.15 13.05
C PHE A 55 -15.60 -8.19 13.29
N LYS A 56 -16.84 -7.88 12.89
CA LYS A 56 -18.00 -8.73 13.20
C LYS A 56 -18.10 -10.01 12.36
N TYR A 57 -17.81 -9.91 11.07
CA TYR A 57 -18.14 -10.97 10.10
C TYR A 57 -16.90 -11.65 9.48
N HIS A 58 -15.69 -11.27 9.90
CA HIS A 58 -14.41 -11.74 9.34
C HIS A 58 -14.33 -11.69 7.80
N ARG A 59 -15.12 -10.82 7.15
CA ARG A 59 -15.12 -10.68 5.71
C ARG A 59 -13.83 -10.01 5.24
N PRO A 60 -13.24 -10.47 4.13
CA PRO A 60 -12.09 -9.81 3.51
C PRO A 60 -12.34 -8.30 3.32
N ARG A 61 -11.37 -7.46 3.68
CA ARG A 61 -11.43 -6.00 3.49
C ARG A 61 -10.17 -5.46 2.82
N GLY A 62 -10.37 -4.52 1.90
CA GLY A 62 -9.32 -3.73 1.27
C GLY A 62 -9.40 -2.26 1.64
N ILE A 63 -8.45 -1.48 1.13
CA ILE A 63 -8.44 -0.02 1.23
C ILE A 63 -9.65 0.53 0.46
N LEU A 64 -10.41 1.44 1.07
CA LEU A 64 -11.64 1.99 0.48
C LEU A 64 -11.50 3.46 0.06
N SER A 65 -10.71 4.24 0.80
CA SER A 65 -10.54 5.68 0.66
C SER A 65 -9.05 6.05 0.65
N HIS A 66 -8.77 7.36 0.65
CA HIS A 66 -7.42 7.91 0.59
C HIS A 66 -7.11 8.89 1.75
N GLY A 67 -7.92 8.87 2.82
CA GLY A 67 -7.85 9.89 3.87
C GLY A 67 -8.32 9.41 5.24
N ALA A 68 -8.68 10.37 6.09
CA ALA A 68 -9.15 10.13 7.46
C ALA A 68 -10.49 9.38 7.52
N ASP A 69 -11.19 9.29 6.39
CA ASP A 69 -12.43 8.56 6.21
C ASP A 69 -12.22 7.04 5.97
N GLU A 70 -10.97 6.55 5.98
CA GLU A 70 -10.65 5.14 5.76
C GLU A 70 -11.14 4.22 6.90
N PRO A 71 -12.10 3.31 6.64
CA PRO A 71 -12.68 2.51 7.70
C PRO A 71 -12.05 1.11 7.86
N ASN A 72 -11.28 0.64 6.87
CA ASN A 72 -10.83 -0.76 6.82
C ASN A 72 -9.34 -0.93 7.13
N ALA A 73 -8.49 -0.06 6.60
CA ALA A 73 -7.04 -0.22 6.61
C ALA A 73 -6.37 0.45 7.83
N LEU A 74 -6.75 0.01 9.04
CA LEU A 74 -6.16 0.48 10.31
C LEU A 74 -4.95 -0.38 10.68
N LEU A 75 -3.82 0.26 11.03
CA LEU A 75 -2.49 -0.35 11.13
C LEU A 75 -1.75 0.07 12.41
#